data_AF-A0A1F7IAS4-F1
#
_entry.id   AF-A0A1F7IAS4-F1
#
_cell.length_a   1.000
_cell.length_b   1.000
_cell.length_c   1.000
_cell.angle_alpha   90.00
_cell.angle_beta   90.00
_cell.angle_gamma   90.00
#
_symmetry.space_group_name_H-M   'P 1'
#
loop_
_entity.id
_entity.type
_entity.pdbx_description
1 polymer ?
#
loop_
_entity_poly.entity_id
_entity_poly.type
_entity_poly.pdbx_seq_one_letter_code
_entity_poly.pdbx_strand_id
1 'polypeptide(L)'
;MPYIKKETRPEIDELTSPLIKHLQSLPIEDQDGSLNYAVTKIIKHLYPTSYFHLNRALGVLSAIAHELYRKIIGPYEETKITENGEVE
;
A
#
# COMPACT_ATOMS: atom_id res chain seq x y z
N MET A 1 -0.04 -3.03 -10.61
CA MET A 1 -1.51 -3.14 -10.72
C MET A 1 -1.94 -3.24 -12.17
N PRO A 2 -2.67 -4.30 -12.58
CA PRO A 2 -2.98 -4.55 -13.99
C PRO A 2 -4.00 -3.58 -14.60
N TYR A 3 -4.79 -2.89 -13.77
CA TYR A 3 -5.87 -2.00 -14.20
C TYR A 3 -5.46 -0.52 -14.34
N ILE A 4 -4.25 -0.13 -13.91
CA ILE A 4 -3.71 1.21 -14.18
C ILE A 4 -2.85 1.16 -15.44
N LYS A 5 -3.18 2.05 -16.40
CA LYS A 5 -2.45 2.20 -17.66
C LYS A 5 -0.97 2.46 -17.40
N LYS A 6 -0.07 1.96 -18.24
CA LYS A 6 1.37 2.10 -18.00
C LYS A 6 1.80 3.55 -18.11
N GLU A 7 1.23 4.26 -19.07
CA GLU A 7 1.45 5.67 -19.37
C GLU A 7 1.06 6.63 -18.23
N THR A 8 0.17 6.24 -17.30
CA THR A 8 -0.21 7.09 -16.16
C THR A 8 0.62 6.86 -14.91
N ARG A 9 1.50 5.84 -14.91
CA ARG A 9 2.33 5.52 -13.73
C ARG A 9 3.45 6.53 -13.49
N PRO A 10 4.19 7.02 -14.51
CA PRO A 10 5.32 7.93 -14.29
C PRO A 10 4.94 9.18 -13.48
N GLU A 11 3.79 9.79 -13.76
CA GLU A 11 3.31 10.97 -13.01
C GLU A 11 3.07 10.65 -11.52
N ILE A 12 2.46 9.49 -11.22
CA ILE A 12 2.24 9.04 -9.84
C ILE A 12 3.58 8.71 -9.18
N ASP A 13 4.49 8.04 -9.90
CA ASP A 13 5.80 7.66 -9.41
C ASP A 13 6.65 8.89 -9.07
N GLU A 14 6.59 9.95 -9.89
CA GLU A 14 7.26 11.24 -9.62
C GLU A 14 6.76 11.91 -8.35
N LEU A 15 5.46 11.87 -8.08
CA LEU A 15 4.86 12.47 -6.88
C LEU A 15 5.11 11.62 -5.62
N THR A 16 5.12 10.29 -5.76
CA THR A 16 5.27 9.36 -4.63
C THR A 16 6.72 9.10 -4.26
N SER A 17 7.66 9.19 -5.21
CA SER A 17 9.08 8.90 -4.97
C SER A 17 9.71 9.74 -3.84
N PRO A 18 9.49 11.07 -3.76
CA PRO A 18 10.01 11.87 -2.65
C PRO A 18 9.42 11.46 -1.29
N LEU A 19 8.12 11.12 -1.25
CA LEU A 19 7.45 10.65 -0.04
C LEU A 19 8.03 9.31 0.42
N ILE A 20 8.23 8.36 -0.49
CA ILE A 20 8.83 7.05 -0.19
C ILE A 20 10.24 7.25 0.37
N LYS A 21 11.07 8.08 -0.27
CA LYS A 21 12.43 8.39 0.21
C LYS A 21 12.42 9.00 1.61
N HIS A 22 11.48 9.91 1.87
CA HIS A 22 11.32 10.48 3.20
C HIS A 22 10.95 9.42 4.24
N LEU A 23 9.93 8.59 3.97
CA LEU A 23 9.52 7.52 4.88
C LEU A 23 10.67 6.53 5.17
N GLN A 24 11.45 6.16 4.14
CA GLN A 24 12.62 5.29 4.29
C GLN A 24 13.75 5.92 5.12
N SER A 25 13.81 7.25 5.21
CA SER A 25 14.83 7.95 5.99
C SER A 25 14.51 8.05 7.49
N LEU A 26 13.28 7.68 7.89
CA LEU A 26 12.84 7.74 9.29
C LEU A 26 13.34 6.53 10.10
N PRO A 27 13.51 6.69 11.43
CA PRO A 27 13.68 5.55 12.34
C PRO A 27 12.57 4.52 12.16
N ILE A 28 12.87 3.23 12.31
CA ILE A 28 11.94 2.14 12.01
C ILE A 28 10.65 2.24 12.84
N GLU A 29 10.78 2.67 14.10
CA GLU A 29 9.69 2.93 15.03
C GLU A 29 8.72 4.03 14.57
N ASP A 30 9.17 4.94 13.71
CA ASP A 30 8.39 6.06 13.18
C ASP A 30 7.82 5.80 11.78
N GLN A 31 8.33 4.79 11.07
CA GLN A 31 7.94 4.51 9.68
C GLN A 31 6.45 4.15 9.57
N ASP A 32 5.97 3.24 10.42
CA ASP A 32 4.59 2.76 10.37
C ASP A 32 3.58 3.88 10.67
N GLY A 33 3.85 4.67 11.71
CA GLY A 33 3.03 5.82 12.08
C GLY A 33 2.99 6.87 10.99
N SER A 34 4.14 7.16 10.37
CA SER A 34 4.28 8.16 9.31
C SER A 34 3.60 7.71 8.01
N LEU A 35 3.72 6.44 7.64
CA LEU A 35 3.01 5.86 6.49
C LEU A 35 1.51 5.90 6.72
N ASN A 36 1.04 5.48 7.90
CA ASN A 36 -0.38 5.53 8.25
C ASN A 36 -0.94 6.97 8.18
N TYR A 37 -0.19 7.95 8.70
CA TYR A 37 -0.55 9.36 8.60
C TYR A 37 -0.63 9.83 7.15
N ALA A 38 0.36 9.49 6.32
CA ALA A 38 0.39 9.89 4.91
C ALA A 38 -0.82 9.33 4.13
N VAL A 39 -1.10 8.04 4.27
CA VAL A 39 -2.25 7.39 3.62
C VAL A 39 -3.56 7.99 4.14
N THR A 40 -3.70 8.19 5.45
CA THR A 40 -4.88 8.83 6.06
C THR A 40 -5.10 10.23 5.50
N LYS A 41 -4.03 11.03 5.36
CA LYS A 41 -4.10 12.37 4.79
C LYS A 41 -4.54 12.34 3.33
N ILE A 42 -4.03 11.40 2.52
CA ILE A 42 -4.46 11.21 1.12
C ILE A 42 -5.96 10.91 1.07
N ILE A 43 -6.43 9.91 1.82
CA ILE A 43 -7.84 9.51 1.84
C ILE A 43 -8.74 10.68 2.28
N LYS A 44 -8.38 11.38 3.36
CA LYS A 44 -9.16 12.50 3.90
C LYS A 44 -9.37 13.64 2.90
N HIS A 45 -8.40 13.90 2.03
CA HIS A 45 -8.48 15.01 1.06
C HIS A 45 -8.97 14.56 -0.32
N LEU A 46 -8.86 13.27 -0.65
CA LEU A 46 -9.33 12.71 -1.92
C LEU A 46 -10.84 12.39 -1.90
N TYR A 47 -11.37 11.95 -0.76
CA TYR A 47 -12.76 11.51 -0.64
C TYR A 47 -13.60 12.52 0.15
N PRO A 48 -14.75 12.98 -0.39
CA PRO A 48 -15.72 13.77 0.38
C PRO A 48 -16.25 13.01 1.60
N THR A 49 -16.64 13.74 2.65
CA THR A 49 -17.21 13.15 3.87
C THR A 49 -18.67 12.74 3.66
N SER A 50 -18.87 11.60 2.99
CA SER A 50 -20.16 10.92 2.92
C SER A 50 -19.97 9.41 2.99
N TYR A 51 -20.97 8.69 3.49
CA TYR A 51 -20.91 7.23 3.64
C TYR A 51 -20.50 6.53 2.33
N PHE A 52 -21.07 6.96 1.20
CA PHE A 52 -20.74 6.40 -0.12
C PHE A 52 -19.26 6.51 -0.44
N HIS A 53 -18.66 7.69 -0.26
CA HIS A 53 -17.25 7.92 -0.56
C HIS A 53 -16.31 7.22 0.43
N LEU A 54 -16.68 7.21 1.72
CA LEU A 54 -15.90 6.51 2.75
C LEU A 54 -15.92 4.99 2.54
N ASN A 55 -17.06 4.41 2.16
CA ASN A 55 -17.15 3.00 1.81
C ASN A 55 -16.31 2.66 0.57
N ARG A 56 -16.25 3.55 -0.42
CA ARG A 56 -15.33 3.41 -1.57
C ARG A 56 -13.87 3.45 -1.15
N ALA A 57 -13.48 4.38 -0.28
CA ALA A 57 -12.12 4.48 0.24
C ALA A 57 -11.73 3.19 0.99
N LEU A 58 -12.63 2.68 1.84
CA LEU A 58 -12.43 1.41 2.55
C LEU A 58 -12.21 0.25 1.58
N GLY A 59 -13.02 0.16 0.52
CA GLY A 59 -12.84 -0.85 -0.53
C GLY A 59 -11.47 -0.78 -1.22
N VAL A 60 -10.95 0.43 -1.48
CA VAL A 60 -9.61 0.61 -2.04
C VAL A 60 -8.52 0.17 -1.04
N LEU A 61 -8.64 0.52 0.24
CA LEU A 61 -7.69 0.10 1.27
C LEU A 61 -7.65 -1.43 1.42
N SER A 62 -8.81 -2.10 1.41
CA SER A 62 -8.88 -3.56 1.41
C SER A 62 -8.23 -4.16 0.17
N ALA A 63 -8.46 -3.57 -1.01
CA ALA A 63 -7.83 -4.03 -2.25
C ALA A 63 -6.30 -3.87 -2.21
N ILE A 64 -5.77 -2.78 -1.61
CA ILE A 64 -4.34 -2.58 -1.40
C ILE A 64 -3.76 -3.69 -0.51
N ALA A 65 -4.42 -3.99 0.62
CA ALA A 65 -3.99 -5.05 1.53
C ALA A 65 -3.99 -6.44 0.84
N HIS A 66 -5.03 -6.76 0.08
CA HIS A 66 -5.08 -8.02 -0.67
C HIS A 66 -4.03 -8.10 -1.79
N GLU A 67 -3.75 -7.00 -2.48
CA GLU A 67 -2.68 -6.98 -3.50
C GLU A 67 -1.30 -7.15 -2.85
N LEU A 68 -1.04 -6.50 -1.71
CA LEU A 68 0.17 -6.69 -0.91
C LEU A 68 0.34 -8.18 -0.54
N TYR A 69 -0.72 -8.78 -0.02
CA TYR A 69 -0.70 -10.19 0.35
C TYR A 69 -0.39 -11.08 -0.87
N ARG A 70 -1.17 -10.92 -1.95
CA ARG A 70 -1.05 -11.78 -3.13
C ARG A 70 0.26 -11.62 -3.90
N LYS A 71 0.83 -10.42 -3.95
CA LYS A 71 1.98 -10.11 -4.82
C LYS A 71 3.31 -10.08 -4.10
N ILE A 72 3.32 -9.89 -2.79
CA ILE A 72 4.54 -9.73 -2.01
C ILE A 72 4.61 -10.81 -0.94
N ILE A 73 3.61 -10.90 -0.07
CA ILE A 73 3.62 -11.82 1.07
C ILE A 73 3.54 -13.29 0.59
N GLY A 74 2.59 -13.62 -0.27
CA GLY A 74 2.40 -14.99 -0.78
C GLY A 74 3.67 -15.57 -1.43
N PRO A 75 4.33 -14.89 -2.39
CA PRO A 75 5.60 -15.36 -2.94
C PRO A 75 6.72 -15.52 -1.89
N TYR A 76 6.75 -14.65 -0.88
CA TYR A 76 7.67 -14.79 0.24
C TYR A 76 7.33 -16.03 1.09
N GLU A 77 6.05 -16.29 1.37
CA GLU A 77 5.58 -17.46 2.11
C GLU A 77 5.90 -18.77 1.36
N GLU A 78 5.68 -18.84 0.05
CA GLU A 78 6.08 -19.99 -0.79
C GLU A 78 7.58 -20.29 -0.69
N THR A 79 8.41 -19.23 -0.66
CA THR A 79 9.85 -19.36 -0.43
C THR A 79 10.11 -19.93 0.98
N LYS A 80 9.42 -19.43 1.99
CA LYS A 80 9.57 -19.89 3.38
C LYS A 80 9.05 -21.30 3.62
N ILE A 81 8.03 -21.75 2.89
CA ILE A 81 7.55 -23.14 2.89
C ILE A 81 8.61 -24.06 2.30
N THR A 82 9.25 -23.66 1.19
CA THR A 82 10.35 -24.43 0.60
C THR A 82 11.55 -24.54 1.56
N GLU A 83 11.85 -23.48 2.32
CA GLU A 83 12.97 -23.43 3.26
C GLU A 83 12.71 -24.13 4.60
N ASN A 84 11.50 -23.98 5.17
CA ASN A 84 11.21 -24.37 6.56
C ASN A 84 10.15 -25.46 6.68
N GLY A 85 9.51 -25.87 5.58
CA GLY A 85 8.36 -26.77 5.58
C GLY A 85 7.03 -26.03 5.69
N GLU A 86 5.96 -26.71 5.31
CA GLU A 86 4.58 -26.25 5.48
C GLU A 86 4.09 -26.52 6.91
N VAL A 87 3.09 -25.76 7.37
CA VAL A 87 2.43 -26.02 8.66
C VAL A 87 1.56 -27.26 8.51
N GLU A 88 1.77 -28.26 9.38
CA GLU A 88 0.96 -29.50 9.47
C GLU A 88 -0.47 -29.26 9.97
#